data_AF-A0A537HWE3-F1
#
_entry.id   AF-A0A537HWE3-F1
#
_cell.length_a   1.000
_cell.length_b   1.000
_cell.length_c   1.000
_cell.angle_alpha   90.00
_cell.angle_beta   90.00
_cell.angle_gamma   90.00
#
_symmetry.space_group_name_H-M   'P 1'
#
loop_
_entity.id
_entity.type
_entity.pdbx_description
1 polymer ?
#
loop_
_entity_poly.entity_id
_entity_poly.type
_entity_poly.pdbx_seq_one_letter_code
_entity_poly.pdbx_strand_id
1 'polypeptide(L)'
;MELPQDRPVLLYDNDCSICSRFAHLAQKTSKGWVRPVGHFTTEGSKIKSDFFRAEDRPEEMFWILVHEVGYGGRSGLMPLLREVIRGRLIMS
;
A
#
# COMPACT_ATOMS: atom_id res chain seq x y z
N MET A 1 -2.96 17.42 1.58
CA MET A 1 -4.21 16.92 0.96
C MET A 1 -4.63 15.68 1.74
N GLU A 2 -5.91 15.55 2.09
CA GLU A 2 -6.41 14.36 2.77
C GLU A 2 -6.34 13.18 1.79
N LEU A 3 -5.42 12.24 2.02
CA LEU A 3 -5.49 10.93 1.39
C LEU A 3 -6.89 10.34 1.68
N PRO A 4 -7.48 9.50 0.82
CA PRO A 4 -8.76 8.86 1.11
C PRO A 4 -8.58 7.95 2.35
N GLN A 5 -8.78 8.52 3.54
CA GLN A 5 -8.18 8.06 4.79
C GLN A 5 -8.82 6.81 5.38
N ASP A 6 -9.86 6.26 4.74
CA ASP A 6 -10.57 5.13 5.33
C ASP A 6 -9.89 3.80 5.07
N ARG A 7 -9.02 3.67 4.05
CA ARG A 7 -8.45 2.37 3.67
C ARG A 7 -6.94 2.40 3.47
N PRO A 8 -6.21 1.39 3.98
CA PRO A 8 -4.77 1.32 3.82
C PRO A 8 -4.37 1.11 2.36
N VAL A 9 -3.36 1.83 1.90
CA VAL A 9 -2.82 1.75 0.54
C VAL A 9 -1.54 0.93 0.53
N LEU A 10 -1.53 -0.15 -0.24
CA LEU A 10 -0.33 -0.91 -0.56
C LEU A 10 0.26 -0.36 -1.86
N LEU A 11 1.25 0.53 -1.73
CA LEU A 11 2.00 1.07 -2.86
C LEU A 11 3.09 0.06 -3.26
N TYR A 12 3.14 -0.30 -4.55
CA TYR A 12 4.03 -1.35 -5.05
C TYR A 12 4.51 -1.08 -6.47
N ASP A 13 5.61 -1.74 -6.87
CA ASP A 13 6.08 -1.72 -8.25
C ASP A 13 5.14 -2.55 -9.15
N ASN A 14 4.38 -1.89 -10.02
CA ASN A 14 3.42 -2.52 -10.93
C ASN A 14 4.05 -3.10 -12.21
N ASP A 15 5.34 -2.89 -12.45
CA ASP A 15 6.07 -3.52 -13.55
C ASP A 15 6.77 -4.82 -13.07
N CYS A 16 6.87 -5.02 -11.75
CA CYS A 16 7.35 -6.25 -11.12
C CYS A 16 6.23 -7.30 -10.96
N SER A 17 6.32 -8.41 -11.70
CA SER A 17 5.30 -9.50 -11.69
C SER A 17 5.07 -10.12 -10.30
N ILE A 18 6.14 -10.32 -9.52
CA ILE A 18 6.06 -10.87 -8.15
C ILE A 18 5.36 -9.89 -7.22
N CYS A 19 5.69 -8.60 -7.35
CA CYS A 19 5.13 -7.51 -6.57
C CYS A 19 3.62 -7.37 -6.84
N SER A 20 3.22 -7.44 -8.12
CA SER A 20 1.81 -7.47 -8.53
C SER A 20 1.05 -8.66 -7.93
N ARG A 21 1.63 -9.86 -7.96
CA ARG A 21 1.00 -11.05 -7.33
C ARG A 21 0.84 -10.88 -5.82
N PHE A 22 1.86 -10.35 -5.15
CA PHE A 22 1.82 -10.04 -3.72
C PHE A 22 0.73 -9.02 -3.38
N ALA A 23 0.65 -7.92 -4.13
CA ALA A 23 -0.34 -6.88 -3.92
C ALA A 23 -1.78 -7.37 -4.14
N HIS A 24 -2.02 -8.14 -5.20
CA HIS A 24 -3.32 -8.76 -5.45
C HIS A 24 -3.70 -9.80 -4.39
N LEU A 25 -2.74 -10.56 -3.87
CA LEU A 25 -2.99 -11.48 -2.77
C LEU A 25 -3.43 -10.73 -1.51
N ALA A 26 -2.76 -9.64 -1.15
CA ALA A 26 -3.13 -8.80 -0.01
C ALA A 26 -4.54 -8.20 -0.17
N GLN A 27 -4.86 -7.68 -1.36
CA GLN A 27 -6.19 -7.16 -1.69
C GLN A 27 -7.27 -8.25 -1.54
N LYS A 28 -7.07 -9.41 -2.19
CA LYS A 28 -8.03 -10.52 -2.15
C LYS A 28 -8.23 -11.04 -0.73
N THR A 29 -7.15 -11.23 0.03
CA THR A 29 -7.19 -11.79 1.39
C THR A 29 -7.89 -10.86 2.37
N SER A 30 -7.76 -9.55 2.15
CA SER A 30 -8.41 -8.50 2.95
C SER A 30 -9.81 -8.11 2.46
N LYS A 31 -10.38 -8.85 1.49
CA LYS A 31 -11.67 -8.54 0.86
C LYS A 31 -11.75 -7.11 0.28
N GLY A 32 -10.64 -6.61 -0.28
CA GLY A 32 -10.55 -5.28 -0.89
C GLY A 32 -10.37 -4.13 0.11
N TRP A 33 -10.15 -4.43 1.40
CA TRP A 33 -9.81 -3.43 2.41
C TRP A 33 -8.45 -2.79 2.12
N VAL A 34 -7.41 -3.61 1.88
CA VAL A 34 -6.10 -3.11 1.43
C VAL A 34 -6.18 -2.78 -0.06
N ARG A 35 -5.92 -1.52 -0.40
CA ARG A 35 -5.97 -1.02 -1.78
C ARG A 35 -4.57 -1.08 -2.43
N PRO A 36 -4.36 -1.92 -3.45
CA PRO A 36 -3.10 -1.92 -4.19
C PRO A 36 -3.06 -0.70 -5.13
N VAL A 37 -1.95 0.05 -5.12
CA VAL A 37 -1.68 1.16 -6.04
C VAL A 37 -0.27 1.00 -6.61
N GLY A 38 -0.14 1.07 -7.94
CA GLY A 38 1.15 0.91 -8.62
C GLY A 38 1.96 2.21 -8.64
N HIS A 39 3.28 2.12 -8.44
CA HIS A 39 4.23 3.25 -8.50
C HIS A 39 4.14 4.07 -9.79
N PHE A 40 3.87 3.43 -10.92
CA PHE A 40 3.87 4.03 -12.26
C PHE A 40 2.46 4.37 -12.76
N THR A 41 1.47 4.38 -11.87
CA THR A 41 0.12 4.86 -12.16
C THR A 41 -0.01 6.37 -11.87
N THR A 42 -1.04 7.02 -12.42
CA THR A 42 -1.36 8.42 -12.08
C THR A 42 -1.62 8.59 -10.58
N GLU A 43 -2.33 7.64 -9.96
CA GLU A 43 -2.60 7.64 -8.50
C GLU A 43 -1.31 7.45 -7.70
N GLY A 44 -0.46 6.49 -8.08
CA GLY A 44 0.82 6.25 -7.41
C GLY A 44 1.78 7.43 -7.51
N SER A 45 1.86 8.08 -8.67
CA SER A 45 2.64 9.30 -8.86
C SER A 45 2.18 10.43 -7.92
N LYS A 46 0.87 10.59 -7.76
CA LYS A 46 0.29 11.57 -6.84
C LYS A 46 0.57 11.22 -5.37
N ILE A 47 0.43 9.95 -4.98
CA ILE A 47 0.79 9.52 -3.62
C ILE A 47 2.27 9.78 -3.34
N LYS A 48 3.15 9.51 -4.30
CA LYS A 48 4.58 9.81 -4.17
C LYS A 48 4.86 11.29 -3.92
N SER A 49 4.22 12.18 -4.68
CA SER A 49 4.40 13.64 -4.50
C SER A 49 3.83 14.16 -3.18
N ASP A 50 2.74 13.57 -2.72
CA ASP A 50 1.99 14.10 -1.57
C ASP A 50 2.49 13.54 -0.23
N PHE A 51 2.98 12.29 -0.20
CA PHE A 51 3.33 11.58 1.03
C PHE A 51 4.84 11.55 1.33
N PHE A 52 5.68 11.42 0.29
CA PHE A 52 7.10 11.16 0.45
C PHE A 52 7.95 12.41 0.21
N ARG A 53 9.08 12.48 0.90
CA ARG A 53 10.17 13.42 0.59
C ARG A 53 11.07 12.83 -0.49
N ALA A 54 11.86 13.69 -1.13
CA ALA A 54 12.78 13.27 -2.19
C ALA A 54 13.78 12.20 -1.71
N GLU A 55 14.12 12.20 -0.43
CA GLU A 55 15.10 11.28 0.16
C GLU A 55 14.52 9.91 0.52
N ASP A 56 13.19 9.75 0.55
CA ASP A 56 12.53 8.52 1.03
C ASP A 56 12.57 7.36 0.03
N ARG A 57 12.93 7.64 -1.23
CA ARG A 57 13.06 6.67 -2.32
C ARG A 57 11.88 5.69 -2.42
N PRO A 58 10.65 6.20 -2.66
CA PRO A 58 9.43 5.40 -2.57
C PRO A 58 9.41 4.18 -3.52
N GLU A 59 10.15 4.23 -4.62
CA GLU A 59 10.15 3.21 -5.68
C GLU A 59 11.03 1.98 -5.37
N GLU A 60 11.96 2.06 -4.39
CA GLU A 60 12.89 0.96 -4.11
C GLU A 60 12.23 -0.24 -3.41
N MET A 61 11.03 -0.07 -2.86
CA MET A 61 10.33 -1.10 -2.10
C MET A 61 8.81 -0.91 -2.15
N PHE A 62 8.07 -1.88 -1.60
CA PHE A 62 6.65 -1.67 -1.31
C PHE A 62 6.48 -0.83 -0.04
N TRP A 63 5.36 -0.13 0.03
CA TRP A 63 4.94 0.62 1.22
C TRP A 63 3.51 0.29 1.56
N ILE A 64 3.22 0.12 2.85
CA ILE A 64 1.84 0.13 3.35
C ILE A 64 1.61 1.47 4.05
N LEU A 65 0.67 2.25 3.50
CA LEU A 65 0.28 3.55 4.01
C LEU A 65 -0.99 3.39 4.83
N VAL A 66 -0.93 3.75 6.11
CA VAL A 66 -2.02 3.64 7.08
C VAL A 66 -2.19 5.01 7.72
N HIS A 67 -3.26 5.72 7.32
CA HIS A 67 -3.44 7.15 7.62
C HIS A 67 -2.21 7.95 7.19
N GLU A 68 -1.55 8.64 8.14
CA GLU A 68 -0.38 9.50 7.90
C GLU A 68 0.96 8.76 8.07
N VAL A 69 0.95 7.43 8.24
CA VAL A 69 2.16 6.63 8.49
C VAL A 69 2.42 5.63 7.37
N GLY A 70 3.63 5.64 6.83
CA GLY A 70 4.10 4.73 5.79
C GLY A 70 5.13 3.76 6.34
N TYR A 71 4.93 2.47 6.10
CA TYR A 71 5.87 1.42 6.50
C TYR A 71 6.45 0.74 5.26
N GLY A 72 7.76 0.90 5.06
CA GLY A 72 8.49 0.42 3.87
C GLY A 72 9.12 -0.95 4.07
N GLY A 73 9.09 -1.77 3.01
CA GLY A 73 9.79 -3.05 2.94
C GLY A 73 9.48 -3.99 4.11
N ARG A 74 10.51 -4.53 4.78
CA ARG A 74 10.34 -5.47 5.89
C ARG A 74 9.53 -4.90 7.05
N SER A 75 9.67 -3.60 7.34
CA SER A 75 8.91 -2.94 8.40
C SER A 75 7.40 -2.89 8.11
N GLY A 76 7.01 -2.95 6.84
CA GLY A 76 5.63 -2.95 6.38
C GLY A 76 4.92 -4.31 6.45
N LEU A 77 5.64 -5.41 6.69
CA LEU A 77 5.03 -6.75 6.71
C LEU A 77 4.02 -6.93 7.85
N MET A 78 4.39 -6.54 9.07
CA MET A 78 3.51 -6.68 10.23
C MET A 78 2.31 -5.72 10.19
N PRO A 79 2.49 -4.42 9.83
CA PRO A 79 1.36 -3.52 9.56
C PRO A 79 0.42 -4.04 8.46
N LEU A 80 0.96 -4.55 7.34
CA LEU A 80 0.15 -5.12 6.27
C LEU A 80 -0.67 -6.31 6.76
N LEU A 81 -0.06 -7.24 7.50
CA LEU A 81 -0.77 -8.40 8.05
C LEU A 81 -1.92 -7.97 8.97
N ARG A 82 -1.69 -6.97 9.84
CA ARG A 82 -2.72 -6.41 10.71
C ARG A 82 -3.90 -5.88 9.92
N GLU A 83 -3.64 -5.12 8.86
CA GLU A 83 -4.69 -4.56 8.03
C GLU A 83 -5.42 -5.62 7.19
N VAL A 84 -4.72 -6.66 6.73
CA VAL A 84 -5.37 -7.81 6.07
C VAL A 84 -6.35 -8.52 7.00
N ILE A 85 -5.95 -8.76 8.27
CA ILE A 85 -6.83 -9.36 9.28
C ILE A 85 -8.00 -8.43 9.59
N ARG A 86 -7.74 -7.13 9.78
CA ARG A 86 -8.78 -6.12 10.01
C ARG A 86 -9.82 -6.14 8.90
N GLY A 87 -9.38 -6.12 7.64
CA GLY A 87 -10.25 -6.20 6.47
C GLY A 87 -11.16 -7.42 6.49
N ARG A 88 -10.67 -8.59 6.90
CA ARG A 88 -11.49 -9.80 7.05
C ARG A 88 -12.60 -9.66 8.11
N LEU A 89 -12.32 -8.96 9.20
CA LEU A 89 -13.26 -8.79 10.31
C LEU A 89 -14.34 -7.74 10.00
N ILE A 90 -13.98 -6.63 9.36
CA ILE A 90 -14.91 -5.52 9.10
C ILE A 90 -15.69 -5.65 7.79
N MET A 91 -15.15 -6.37 6.80
CA MET A 91 -15.84 -6.67 5.53
C MET A 91 -16.57 -8.03 5.59
N SER A 92 -16.97 -8.44 6.79
CA SER A 92 -17.70 -9.69 7.06
C SER A 92 -19.19 -9.56 6.83
#